data_AF-A0A0M2K2Z4-F1
#
_entry.id   AF-A0A0M2K2Z4-F1
#
_cell.length_a   1.000
_cell.length_b   1.000
_cell.length_c   1.000
_cell.angle_alpha   90.00
_cell.angle_beta   90.00
_cell.angle_gamma   90.00
#
_symmetry.space_group_name_H-M   'P 1'
#
loop_
_entity.id
_entity.type
_entity.pdbx_description
1 polymer ?
#
loop_
_entity_poly.entity_id
_entity_poly.type
_entity_poly.pdbx_seq_one_letter_code
_entity_poly.pdbx_strand_id
1 'polypeptide(L)'
;MVYLHGHIHEDRVEVITAGSTMKQVPARPQVVIISAPEFADGYNELEFEFSERGTALGLIIKRYRIAGGVIYRAADERIALGGRSIVDPRAKYFIQKLHGTMARGLDIIRWRSDASAPEDARQLDDDLLEECIEELCWQGVIDCDSDRTLPFAEREYRFK
;
A
#
# COMPACT_ATOMS: atom_id res chain seq x y z
N MET A 1 1.02 12.88 -5.39
CA MET A 1 1.21 13.29 -6.81
C MET A 1 2.36 12.49 -7.38
N VAL A 2 2.22 11.91 -8.57
CA VAL A 2 3.32 11.20 -9.25
C VAL A 2 3.77 12.02 -10.45
N TYR A 3 5.05 12.36 -10.51
CA TYR A 3 5.66 13.13 -11.59
C TYR A 3 6.66 12.24 -12.34
N LEU A 4 6.44 12.09 -13.64
CA LEU A 4 7.28 11.28 -14.51
C LEU A 4 8.14 12.20 -15.37
N HIS A 5 9.44 11.94 -15.42
CA HIS A 5 10.35 12.69 -16.29
C HIS A 5 11.43 11.78 -16.89
N GLY A 6 12.15 12.33 -17.86
CA GLY A 6 13.32 11.69 -18.47
C GLY A 6 14.51 12.65 -18.48
N HIS A 7 15.35 12.53 -19.49
CA HIS A 7 16.50 13.41 -19.81
C HIS A 7 17.71 13.30 -18.87
N ILE A 8 17.54 12.86 -17.63
CA ILE A 8 18.67 12.70 -16.70
C ILE A 8 19.45 11.39 -16.90
N HIS A 9 18.91 10.44 -17.67
CA HIS A 9 19.52 9.11 -17.94
C HIS A 9 19.89 8.32 -16.68
N GLU A 10 19.27 8.64 -15.54
CA GLU A 10 19.42 7.93 -14.28
C GLU A 10 18.09 7.29 -13.90
N ASP A 11 18.14 6.09 -13.34
CA ASP A 11 16.97 5.29 -12.97
C ASP A 11 16.58 5.51 -11.50
N ARG A 12 16.20 6.74 -11.18
CA ARG A 12 15.95 7.21 -9.80
C ARG A 12 14.47 7.39 -9.49
N VAL A 13 14.15 7.10 -8.24
CA VAL A 13 12.86 7.37 -7.63
C VAL A 13 13.09 8.23 -6.39
N GLU A 14 12.42 9.38 -6.33
CA GLU A 14 12.55 10.33 -5.23
C GLU A 14 11.17 10.57 -4.61
N VAL A 15 11.08 10.46 -3.29
CA VAL A 15 9.84 10.72 -2.55
C VAL A 15 10.02 11.99 -1.72
N ILE A 16 9.46 13.09 -2.20
CA ILE A 16 9.45 14.36 -1.47
C ILE A 16 8.23 14.35 -0.54
N THR A 17 8.50 14.38 0.75
CA THR A 17 7.48 14.58 1.78
C THR A 17 7.61 16.01 2.32
N ALA A 18 6.52 16.78 2.37
CA ALA A 18 6.60 18.14 2.91
C ALA A 18 7.22 18.15 4.34
N GLY A 19 8.07 19.12 4.67
CA GLY A 19 8.71 19.26 5.98
C GLY A 19 7.90 20.17 6.93
N SER A 20 7.89 19.87 8.22
CA SER A 20 7.62 20.80 9.32
C SER A 20 8.45 20.38 10.51
N THR A 21 9.08 21.38 11.09
CA THR A 21 9.96 21.43 12.26
C THR A 21 9.30 21.01 13.58
N MET A 22 8.05 20.53 13.57
CA MET A 22 7.38 19.99 14.75
C MET A 22 7.24 18.47 14.66
N LYS A 23 7.91 17.79 15.59
CA LYS A 23 7.61 16.40 15.97
C LYS A 23 6.09 16.29 16.21
N GLN A 24 5.46 15.27 15.61
CA GLN A 24 4.04 14.92 15.73
C GLN A 24 3.06 15.64 14.79
N VAL A 25 3.16 15.36 13.48
CA VAL A 25 1.97 15.36 12.61
C VAL A 25 2.08 14.17 11.65
N PRO A 26 1.18 13.17 11.75
CA PRO A 26 1.13 12.08 10.79
C PRO A 26 0.41 12.58 9.53
N ALA A 27 0.94 12.19 8.37
CA ALA A 27 0.45 12.49 7.02
C ALA A 27 0.87 13.84 6.43
N ARG A 28 1.65 13.78 5.35
CA ARG A 28 2.01 14.95 4.56
C ARG A 28 1.91 14.64 3.07
N PRO A 29 1.63 15.65 2.23
CA PRO A 29 1.63 15.49 0.79
C PRO A 29 2.95 14.87 0.34
N GLN A 30 2.86 13.78 -0.41
CA GLN A 30 3.98 13.12 -1.05
C GLN A 30 3.96 13.42 -2.54
N VAL A 31 5.10 13.88 -3.04
CA VAL A 31 5.40 13.93 -4.47
C VAL A 31 6.38 12.81 -4.74
N VAL A 32 5.95 11.82 -5.53
CA VAL A 32 6.83 10.74 -6.01
C VAL A 32 7.30 11.16 -7.39
N ILE A 33 8.60 11.30 -7.55
CA ILE A 33 9.27 11.70 -8.78
C ILE A 33 9.98 10.46 -9.32
N ILE A 34 9.68 10.10 -10.56
CA ILE A 34 10.21 8.90 -11.20
C ILE A 34 10.86 9.31 -12.51
N SER A 35 12.14 8.99 -12.62
CA SER A 35 12.92 9.18 -13.83
C SER A 35 12.94 7.88 -14.65
N ALA A 36 12.78 8.02 -15.96
CA ALA A 36 12.94 6.89 -16.87
C ALA A 36 14.44 6.57 -17.05
N PRO A 37 14.84 5.27 -17.04
CA PRO A 37 16.19 4.87 -17.39
C PRO A 37 16.50 5.19 -18.86
N GLU A 38 17.77 5.07 -19.24
CA GLU A 38 18.10 5.02 -20.67
C GLU A 38 17.45 3.80 -21.31
N PHE A 39 16.97 3.92 -22.55
CA PHE A 39 16.30 2.82 -23.25
C PHE A 39 17.21 1.58 -23.40
N ALA A 40 18.52 1.79 -23.52
CA ALA A 40 19.51 0.72 -23.55
C ALA A 40 19.59 -0.07 -22.23
N ASP A 41 19.21 0.54 -21.11
CA ASP A 41 19.18 -0.09 -19.78
C ASP A 41 17.83 -0.72 -19.47
N GLY A 42 16.77 -0.30 -20.16
CA GLY A 42 15.43 -0.90 -20.09
C GLY A 42 14.31 0.13 -19.90
N TYR A 43 13.25 -0.26 -19.17
CA TYR A 43 12.08 0.58 -18.93
C TYR A 43 11.39 0.24 -17.59
N ASN A 44 10.50 1.15 -17.15
CA ASN A 44 9.69 0.98 -15.96
C ASN A 44 8.21 0.86 -16.34
N GLU A 45 7.51 -0.11 -15.77
CA GLU A 45 6.05 -0.22 -15.79
C GLU A 45 5.54 0.24 -14.42
N LEU A 46 4.55 1.13 -14.43
CA LEU A 46 3.96 1.70 -13.22
C LEU A 46 2.56 1.13 -13.03
N GLU A 47 2.35 0.44 -11.92
CA GLU A 47 1.05 -0.10 -11.54
C GLU A 47 0.52 0.66 -10.32
N PHE A 48 -0.65 1.26 -10.46
CA PHE A 48 -1.31 2.02 -9.40
C PHE A 48 -2.42 1.18 -8.80
N GLU A 49 -2.36 0.98 -7.48
CA GLU A 49 -3.45 0.36 -6.73
C GLU A 49 -4.34 1.46 -6.15
N PHE A 50 -5.64 1.36 -6.41
CA PHE A 50 -6.67 2.24 -5.85
C PHE A 50 -7.61 1.43 -4.97
N SER A 51 -8.14 2.05 -3.93
CA SER A 51 -9.29 1.51 -3.22
C SER A 51 -10.53 1.56 -4.10
N GLU A 52 -11.57 0.83 -3.71
CA GLU A 52 -12.87 0.86 -4.39
C GLU A 52 -13.48 2.27 -4.44
N ARG A 53 -13.12 3.13 -3.48
CA ARG A 53 -13.55 4.53 -3.42
C ARG A 53 -12.74 5.45 -4.33
N GLY A 54 -11.81 4.91 -5.10
CA GLY A 54 -10.94 5.65 -6.02
C GLY A 54 -9.78 6.35 -5.33
N THR A 55 -9.46 6.01 -4.08
CA THR A 55 -8.30 6.58 -3.37
C THR A 55 -7.04 5.83 -3.78
N ALA A 56 -5.98 6.54 -4.19
CA ALA A 56 -4.70 5.90 -4.49
C ALA A 56 -4.09 5.32 -3.21
N LEU A 57 -3.90 4.00 -3.17
CA LEU A 57 -3.29 3.30 -2.03
C LEU A 57 -1.78 3.26 -2.18
N GLY A 58 -1.30 2.96 -3.39
CA GLY A 58 0.11 2.83 -3.65
C GLY A 58 0.47 2.68 -5.11
N LEU A 59 1.78 2.64 -5.35
CA LEU A 59 2.41 2.50 -6.63
C LEU A 59 3.44 1.36 -6.55
N ILE A 60 3.39 0.48 -7.53
CA ILE A 60 4.41 -0.53 -7.80
C ILE A 60 5.18 -0.11 -9.03
N ILE A 61 6.50 -0.02 -8.91
CA ILE A 61 7.42 0.24 -10.01
C ILE A 61 8.05 -1.10 -10.40
N LYS A 62 7.57 -1.70 -11.49
CA LYS A 62 8.16 -2.92 -12.06
C LYS A 62 9.28 -2.53 -13.00
N ARG A 63 10.48 -3.02 -12.70
CA ARG A 63 11.71 -2.63 -13.38
C ARG A 63 12.12 -3.69 -14.39
N TYR A 64 11.95 -3.41 -15.68
CA TYR A 64 12.44 -4.26 -16.77
C TYR A 64 13.80 -3.75 -17.23
N ARG A 65 14.83 -4.58 -17.16
CA ARG A 65 16.21 -4.19 -17.46
C ARG A 65 16.77 -5.02 -18.61
N ILE A 66 17.69 -4.43 -19.37
CA ILE A 66 18.34 -5.07 -20.50
C ILE A 66 19.79 -5.38 -20.13
N ALA A 67 20.19 -6.64 -20.23
CA ALA A 67 21.58 -7.05 -20.10
C ALA A 67 21.91 -8.12 -21.15
N GLY A 68 22.99 -7.92 -21.91
CA GLY A 68 23.41 -8.88 -22.95
C GLY A 68 22.37 -9.10 -24.05
N GLY A 69 21.52 -8.11 -24.34
CA GLY A 69 20.44 -8.22 -25.34
C GLY A 69 19.18 -8.94 -24.85
N VAL A 70 19.10 -9.29 -23.56
CA VAL A 70 17.94 -9.96 -22.96
C VAL A 70 17.26 -9.02 -21.95
N ILE A 71 15.92 -9.02 -21.96
CA ILE A 71 15.10 -8.32 -20.98
C ILE A 71 14.86 -9.23 -19.77
N TYR A 72 15.12 -8.73 -18.57
CA TYR A 72 14.80 -9.40 -17.31
C TYR A 72 14.08 -8.46 -16.34
N ARG A 73 13.37 -9.03 -15.37
CA ARG A 73 12.67 -8.26 -14.33
C ARG A 73 13.56 -8.13 -13.09
N ALA A 74 13.90 -6.90 -12.73
CA ALA A 74 14.57 -6.57 -11.48
C ALA A 74 13.56 -6.50 -10.32
N ALA A 75 14.04 -6.27 -9.09
CA ALA A 75 13.17 -6.14 -7.93
C ALA A 75 12.20 -4.97 -8.10
N ASP A 76 10.94 -5.22 -7.78
CA ASP A 76 9.91 -4.19 -7.76
C ASP A 76 10.12 -3.23 -6.59
N GLU A 77 9.77 -1.96 -6.79
CA GLU A 77 9.75 -0.96 -5.73
C GLU A 77 8.30 -0.58 -5.42
N ARG A 78 7.92 -0.61 -4.13
CA ARG A 78 6.57 -0.29 -3.67
C ARG A 78 6.57 1.01 -2.89
N ILE A 79 5.71 1.94 -3.27
CA ILE A 79 5.60 3.25 -2.65
C ILE A 79 4.14 3.48 -2.27
N ALA A 80 3.86 3.65 -0.98
CA ALA A 80 2.54 4.05 -0.52
C ALA A 80 2.18 5.44 -1.07
N LEU A 81 0.97 5.60 -1.59
CA LEU A 81 0.45 6.84 -2.16
C LEU A 81 -0.69 7.42 -1.32
N GLY A 82 -0.60 7.34 0.01
CA GLY A 82 -1.64 7.78 0.94
C GLY A 82 -1.18 8.94 1.83
N GLY A 83 -1.58 10.16 1.49
CA GLY A 83 -1.40 11.35 2.34
C GLY A 83 -2.51 11.47 3.38
N ARG A 84 -2.62 10.47 4.28
CA ARG A 84 -3.45 10.35 5.49
C ARG A 84 -3.97 8.93 5.54
N SER A 85 -3.41 8.14 6.44
CA SER A 85 -4.13 7.02 7.06
C SER A 85 -5.36 7.57 7.76
N ILE A 86 -6.48 7.66 7.05
CA ILE A 86 -7.79 7.75 7.71
C ILE A 86 -8.39 6.35 7.64
N VAL A 87 -7.65 5.37 8.19
CA VAL A 87 -8.30 4.14 8.65
C VAL A 87 -9.54 4.59 9.38
N ASP A 88 -10.69 4.12 8.91
CA ASP A 88 -11.97 4.55 9.44
C ASP A 88 -11.91 4.47 10.97
N PRO A 89 -12.23 5.56 11.71
CA PRO A 89 -12.10 5.57 13.16
C PRO A 89 -12.80 4.37 13.84
N ARG A 90 -13.86 3.85 13.21
CA ARG A 90 -14.60 2.66 13.64
C ARG A 90 -13.76 1.38 13.55
N ALA A 91 -12.86 1.30 12.57
CA ALA A 91 -11.98 0.14 12.35
C ALA A 91 -10.74 0.17 13.25
N LYS A 92 -10.29 1.37 13.63
CA LYS A 92 -9.01 1.60 14.32
C LYS A 92 -8.84 0.74 15.57
N TYR A 93 -9.79 0.78 16.51
CA TYR A 93 -9.66 0.05 17.77
C TYR A 93 -9.76 -1.46 17.58
N PHE A 94 -10.57 -1.91 16.63
CA PHE A 94 -10.67 -3.32 16.27
C PHE A 94 -9.34 -3.83 15.70
N ILE A 95 -8.77 -3.14 14.71
CA ILE A 95 -7.49 -3.52 14.10
C ILE A 95 -6.35 -3.49 15.13
N GLN A 96 -6.34 -2.52 16.04
CA GLN A 96 -5.35 -2.48 17.13
C GLN A 96 -5.40 -3.73 18.02
N LYS A 97 -6.57 -4.34 18.24
CA LYS A 97 -6.68 -5.59 19.01
C LYS A 97 -6.10 -6.80 18.27
N LEU A 98 -5.93 -6.71 16.95
CA LEU A 98 -5.35 -7.78 16.13
C LEU A 98 -3.82 -7.73 16.12
N HIS A 99 -3.18 -6.72 16.73
CA HIS A 99 -1.73 -6.62 16.82
C HIS A 99 -1.08 -7.92 17.34
N GLY A 100 -0.07 -8.42 16.62
CA GLY A 100 0.63 -9.67 16.93
C GLY A 100 -0.10 -10.94 16.49
N THR A 101 -1.26 -10.81 15.83
CA THR A 101 -1.99 -11.95 15.28
C THR A 101 -1.69 -12.17 13.80
N MET A 102 -1.97 -13.39 13.35
CA MET A 102 -1.97 -13.77 11.94
C MET A 102 -3.34 -14.37 11.64
N ALA A 103 -3.99 -13.89 10.57
CA ALA A 103 -5.36 -14.23 10.28
C ALA A 103 -5.66 -14.15 8.79
N ARG A 104 -6.62 -14.95 8.30
CA ARG A 104 -7.14 -14.78 6.95
C ARG A 104 -8.15 -13.64 6.91
N GLY A 105 -8.33 -13.01 5.75
CA GLY A 105 -9.36 -11.99 5.53
C GLY A 105 -10.75 -12.43 6.01
N LEU A 106 -11.12 -13.68 5.74
CA LEU A 106 -12.39 -14.25 6.20
C LEU A 106 -12.51 -14.30 7.74
N ASP A 107 -11.41 -14.60 8.44
CA ASP A 107 -11.41 -14.64 9.90
C ASP A 107 -11.52 -13.24 10.48
N ILE A 108 -10.88 -12.25 9.85
CA ILE A 108 -11.00 -10.83 10.23
C ILE A 108 -12.45 -10.35 10.08
N ILE A 109 -13.13 -10.68 8.97
CA ILE A 109 -14.56 -10.37 8.75
C ILE A 109 -15.44 -11.01 9.83
N ARG A 110 -15.17 -12.29 10.14
CA ARG A 110 -15.90 -13.01 11.19
C ARG A 110 -15.71 -12.39 12.56
N TRP A 111 -14.47 -12.08 12.94
CA TRP A 111 -14.16 -11.44 14.22
C TRP A 111 -14.76 -10.04 14.34
N ARG A 112 -14.78 -9.27 13.25
CA ARG A 112 -15.46 -7.96 13.20
C ARG A 112 -16.97 -8.07 13.44
N SER A 113 -17.56 -9.19 13.03
CA SER A 113 -19.00 -9.46 13.18
C SER A 113 -19.38 -10.09 14.52
N ASP A 114 -18.40 -10.57 15.30
CA ASP A 114 -18.62 -11.23 16.59
C ASP A 114 -19.19 -10.26 17.64
N ALA A 115 -20.06 -10.73 18.53
CA ALA A 115 -20.64 -9.93 19.61
C ALA A 115 -19.58 -9.33 20.56
N SER A 116 -18.40 -9.94 20.64
CA SER A 116 -17.25 -9.45 21.40
C SER A 116 -16.50 -8.28 20.74
N ALA A 117 -16.77 -7.99 19.45
CA ALA A 117 -16.16 -6.88 18.75
C ALA A 117 -16.74 -5.53 19.19
N PRO A 118 -15.94 -4.45 19.12
CA PRO A 118 -16.44 -3.09 19.34
C PRO A 118 -17.68 -2.80 18.49
N GLU A 119 -18.67 -2.11 19.06
CA GLU A 119 -19.91 -1.79 18.36
C GLU A 119 -19.68 -1.01 17.06
N ASP A 120 -18.78 -0.02 17.10
CA ASP A 120 -18.40 0.76 15.92
C ASP A 120 -17.85 -0.12 14.79
N ALA A 121 -16.99 -1.09 15.13
CA ALA A 121 -16.41 -2.01 14.16
C ALA A 121 -17.48 -2.94 13.57
N ARG A 122 -18.49 -3.33 14.36
CA ARG A 122 -19.62 -4.13 13.86
C ARG A 122 -20.49 -3.39 12.83
N GLN A 123 -20.42 -2.07 12.77
CA GLN A 123 -21.15 -1.24 11.79
C GLN A 123 -20.38 -1.00 10.49
N LEU A 124 -19.13 -1.48 10.38
CA LEU A 124 -18.39 -1.47 9.13
C LEU A 124 -18.95 -2.54 8.19
N ASP A 125 -19.14 -2.17 6.94
CA ASP A 125 -19.28 -3.14 5.85
C ASP A 125 -17.92 -3.81 5.56
N ASP A 126 -17.98 -4.94 4.86
CA ASP A 126 -16.80 -5.76 4.59
C ASP A 126 -15.85 -5.06 3.61
N ASP A 127 -16.38 -4.31 2.64
CA ASP A 127 -15.61 -3.56 1.64
C ASP A 127 -14.74 -2.47 2.30
N LEU A 128 -15.30 -1.71 3.25
CA LEU A 128 -14.57 -0.69 4.00
C LEU A 128 -13.56 -1.30 4.97
N LEU A 129 -13.86 -2.46 5.54
CA LEU A 129 -12.90 -3.19 6.36
C LEU A 129 -11.71 -3.65 5.52
N GLU A 130 -11.96 -4.24 4.35
CA GLU A 130 -10.93 -4.61 3.38
C GLU A 130 -10.08 -3.39 2.98
N GLU A 131 -10.71 -2.26 2.63
CA GLU A 131 -10.01 -1.01 2.29
C GLU A 131 -9.08 -0.56 3.42
N CYS A 132 -9.54 -0.60 4.68
CA CYS A 132 -8.72 -0.24 5.83
C CYS A 132 -7.51 -1.17 6.01
N ILE A 133 -7.69 -2.48 5.80
CA ILE A 133 -6.61 -3.46 5.93
C ILE A 133 -5.59 -3.29 4.80
N GLU A 134 -6.04 -3.10 3.55
CA GLU A 134 -5.15 -2.91 2.40
C GLU A 134 -4.39 -1.58 2.49
N GLU A 135 -5.02 -0.51 2.98
CA GLU A 135 -4.35 0.75 3.26
C GLU A 135 -3.22 0.58 4.30
N LEU A 136 -3.49 -0.16 5.37
CA LEU A 136 -2.49 -0.47 6.40
C LEU A 136 -1.39 -1.42 5.89
N CYS A 137 -1.69 -2.28 4.92
CA CYS A 137 -0.69 -3.08 4.23
C CYS A 137 0.26 -2.21 3.42
N TRP A 138 -0.29 -1.24 2.68
CA TRP A 138 0.51 -0.26 1.93
C TRP A 138 1.38 0.60 2.84
N GLN A 139 0.93 0.88 4.06
CA GLN A 139 1.70 1.60 5.09
C GLN A 139 2.72 0.72 5.83
N GLY A 140 2.75 -0.59 5.57
CA GLY A 140 3.67 -1.54 6.20
C GLY A 140 3.35 -1.88 7.66
N VAL A 141 2.17 -1.47 8.16
CA VAL A 141 1.65 -1.78 9.50
C VAL A 141 1.14 -3.21 9.56
N ILE A 142 0.58 -3.69 8.45
CA ILE A 142 0.16 -5.08 8.27
C ILE A 142 1.00 -5.65 7.11
N ASP A 143 1.46 -6.88 7.22
CA ASP A 143 1.98 -7.62 6.06
C ASP A 143 0.88 -8.49 5.47
N CYS A 144 0.79 -8.51 4.14
CA CYS A 144 0.00 -9.49 3.41
C CYS A 144 0.97 -10.57 2.91
N ASP A 145 0.93 -11.75 3.51
CA ASP A 145 1.85 -12.87 3.25
C ASP A 145 1.35 -13.75 2.08
N SER A 146 0.29 -13.33 1.39
CA SER A 146 -0.38 -14.07 0.30
C SER A 146 -0.27 -13.37 -1.05
N ASP A 147 -0.57 -14.13 -2.12
CA ASP A 147 -0.72 -13.56 -3.46
C ASP A 147 -1.89 -12.56 -3.49
N ARG A 148 -1.60 -11.31 -3.88
CA ARG A 148 -2.58 -10.22 -3.96
C ARG A 148 -3.60 -10.39 -5.08
N THR A 149 -3.42 -11.34 -5.99
CA THR A 149 -4.45 -11.70 -6.99
C THR A 149 -5.59 -12.51 -6.39
N LEU A 150 -5.40 -13.12 -5.22
CA LEU A 150 -6.46 -13.84 -4.52
C LEU A 150 -7.51 -12.87 -3.96
N PRO A 151 -8.77 -13.28 -3.78
CA PRO A 151 -9.76 -12.49 -3.06
C PRO A 151 -9.31 -12.20 -1.61
N PHE A 152 -9.68 -11.06 -1.04
CA PHE A 152 -9.33 -10.66 0.34
C PHE A 152 -9.59 -11.76 1.37
N ALA A 153 -10.74 -12.41 1.29
CA ALA A 153 -11.14 -13.47 2.22
C ALA A 153 -10.13 -14.63 2.31
N GLU A 154 -9.38 -14.88 1.25
CA GLU A 154 -8.40 -15.97 1.14
C GLU A 154 -6.97 -15.55 1.48
N ARG A 155 -6.68 -14.24 1.54
CA ARG A 155 -5.36 -13.71 1.86
C ARG A 155 -5.07 -13.82 3.36
N GLU A 156 -3.82 -14.12 3.68
CA GLU A 156 -3.27 -14.17 5.04
C GLU A 156 -2.56 -12.84 5.38
N TYR A 157 -2.92 -12.30 6.54
CA TYR A 157 -2.44 -11.01 7.04
C TYR A 157 -1.75 -11.19 8.38
N ARG A 158 -0.65 -10.46 8.57
CA ARG A 158 0.12 -10.39 9.81
C ARG A 158 0.13 -8.96 10.34
N PHE A 159 -0.43 -8.77 11.53
CA PHE A 159 -0.53 -7.47 12.17
C PHE A 159 0.69 -7.24 13.05
N LYS A 160 1.50 -6.22 12.73
CA LYS A 160 2.75 -5.93 13.44
C LYS A 160 2.56 -5.11 14.70
#